data_AF-A0A953UW43-F1
#
_entry.id   AF-A0A953UW43-F1
#
_cell.length_a   1.000
_cell.length_b   1.000
_cell.length_c   1.000
_cell.angle_alpha   90.00
_cell.angle_beta   90.00
_cell.angle_gamma   90.00
#
_symmetry.space_group_name_H-M   'P 1'
#
loop_
_entity.id
_entity.type
_entity.pdbx_description
1 polymer ?
#
loop_
_entity_poly.entity_id
_entity_poly.type
_entity_poly.pdbx_seq_one_letter_code
_entity_poly.pdbx_strand_id
1 'polypeptide(L)'
;MMKPLVMVLLLWTAICSAAPRAQLAGMTDEKTAEPLPPASQSCVSFEMFAALHHRSMTSGHPSWMMGERFANLEEALEGYRRTGVSLVAYDGQRYVPASRTDDAGIDYLIPKMARGLGLDLVGSLKLFLLLLVLSSAAAGLSALFLTFSDWISRTVVILCVLPLVFISYEAKDLYAIQSAVVVGVVPWVLYLVKNSKSRFGMEVFLLLVGLGTGISDLLRASSGIGVAIFAGCIVLFSSGRKLSGRLLLVAALLVGAVIPRLYFIHLLHSRDTYLYRHDPGYLPTSGTHPFWHSVYIGFGFLSNPYVSAYKDGVAVQTVCSISPQAGYVSAEYEAVLKRQVWRLIREDPEFMFQTLGAKLGVIGLFLILFAHLGLPSAFWYPKAWPVELGFWCALGFNALFGILVVPHYPYLLGYIAFAVLYGIYSICHAIDCGILRSLWQARDGESKNATRLPERDEYSELIQSQR
;
A
#
# COMPACT_ATOMS: atom_id res chain seq x y z
N MET A 1 8.99 -27.88 22.46
CA MET A 1 8.59 -27.14 21.24
C MET A 1 8.66 -25.61 21.37
N MET A 2 8.77 -25.00 22.56
CA MET A 2 8.93 -23.53 22.68
C MET A 2 10.25 -22.98 22.12
N LYS A 3 11.37 -23.69 22.25
CA LYS A 3 12.70 -23.20 21.82
C LYS A 3 12.80 -22.79 20.34
N PRO A 4 12.36 -23.61 19.36
CA PRO A 4 12.40 -23.20 17.95
C PRO A 4 11.43 -22.05 17.62
N LEU A 5 10.27 -21.99 18.26
CA LEU A 5 9.31 -20.89 18.06
C LEU A 5 9.88 -19.56 18.57
N VAL A 6 10.52 -19.57 19.74
CA VAL A 6 11.21 -18.40 20.33
C VAL A 6 12.39 -17.98 19.46
N MET A 7 13.15 -18.93 18.91
CA MET A 7 14.29 -18.60 18.04
C MET A 7 13.83 -17.97 16.72
N VAL A 8 12.76 -18.47 16.11
CA VAL A 8 12.13 -17.86 14.93
C VAL A 8 11.59 -16.47 15.27
N LEU A 9 10.99 -16.27 16.45
CA LEU A 9 10.53 -14.96 16.89
C LEU A 9 11.68 -13.96 17.06
N LEU A 10 12.78 -14.39 17.67
CA LEU A 10 13.94 -13.54 17.89
C LEU A 10 14.62 -13.17 16.57
N LEU A 11 14.78 -14.14 15.65
CA LEU A 11 15.28 -13.89 14.31
C LEU A 11 14.36 -12.93 13.54
N TRP A 12 13.04 -13.12 13.67
CA TRP A 12 12.03 -12.26 13.06
C TRP A 12 12.12 -10.82 13.59
N THR A 13 12.21 -10.64 14.90
CA THR A 13 12.38 -9.31 15.52
C THR A 13 13.70 -8.66 15.14
N ALA A 14 14.79 -9.44 15.00
CA ALA A 14 16.08 -8.94 14.55
C ALA A 14 16.02 -8.50 13.08
N ILE A 15 15.38 -9.28 12.20
CA ILE A 15 15.21 -8.92 10.78
C ILE A 15 14.29 -7.70 10.64
N CYS A 16 13.17 -7.65 11.35
CA CYS A 16 12.24 -6.53 11.31
C CYS A 16 12.84 -5.22 11.87
N SER A 17 13.81 -5.31 12.79
CA SER A 17 14.50 -4.13 13.33
C SER A 17 15.74 -3.72 12.50
N ALA A 18 16.38 -4.66 11.81
CA ALA A 18 17.56 -4.39 10.97
C ALA A 18 17.20 -3.90 9.56
N ALA A 19 16.16 -4.46 8.94
CA ALA A 19 15.80 -4.17 7.55
C ALA A 19 15.45 -2.69 7.29
N PRO A 20 14.64 -2.01 8.14
CA PRO A 20 14.36 -0.58 7.94
C PRO A 20 15.63 0.26 8.11
N ARG A 21 16.51 -0.08 9.06
CA ARG A 21 17.73 0.69 9.36
C ARG A 21 18.74 0.66 8.23
N ALA A 22 18.93 -0.49 7.58
CA ALA A 22 19.86 -0.62 6.46
C ALA A 22 19.39 0.17 5.22
N GLN A 23 18.08 0.21 4.96
CA GLN A 23 17.53 1.02 3.85
C GLN A 23 17.52 2.52 4.19
N LEU A 24 17.17 2.91 5.42
CA LEU A 24 17.20 4.31 5.87
C LEU A 24 18.63 4.90 5.83
N ALA A 25 19.66 4.11 6.15
CA ALA A 25 21.04 4.57 6.11
C ALA A 25 21.50 5.01 4.70
N GLY A 26 20.95 4.42 3.64
CA GLY A 26 21.21 4.85 2.26
C GLY A 26 20.45 6.11 1.84
N MET A 27 19.39 6.50 2.56
CA MET A 27 18.57 7.67 2.24
C MET A 27 18.99 8.93 3.03
N THR A 28 19.62 8.79 4.19
CA THR A 28 19.97 9.93 5.06
C THR A 28 21.18 10.75 4.59
N ASP A 29 21.89 10.33 3.55
CA ASP A 29 22.97 11.09 2.91
C ASP A 29 22.46 12.20 1.96
N GLU A 30 21.28 12.76 2.24
CA GLU A 30 20.78 13.94 1.52
C GLU A 30 21.58 15.20 1.89
N LYS A 31 22.19 15.24 3.09
CA LYS A 31 23.03 16.37 3.54
C LYS A 31 24.39 16.48 2.86
N THR A 32 24.85 15.42 2.19
CA THR A 32 26.14 15.37 1.49
C THR A 32 25.99 15.38 -0.03
N ALA A 33 24.76 15.55 -0.54
CA ALA A 33 24.53 15.65 -1.97
C ALA A 33 25.29 16.87 -2.52
N GLU A 34 26.22 16.61 -3.45
CA GLU A 34 26.85 17.67 -4.23
C GLU A 34 25.74 18.57 -4.81
N PRO A 35 25.87 19.90 -4.69
CA PRO A 35 24.89 20.82 -5.26
C PRO A 35 24.75 20.49 -6.74
N LEU A 36 23.50 20.29 -7.18
CA LEU A 36 23.20 20.05 -8.59
C LEU A 36 23.88 21.15 -9.42
N PRO A 37 24.58 20.80 -10.52
CA PRO A 37 25.26 21.79 -11.33
C PRO A 37 24.25 22.88 -11.75
N PRO A 38 24.60 24.17 -11.63
CA PRO A 38 23.67 25.25 -11.92
C PRO A 38 23.16 25.07 -13.36
N ALA A 39 21.85 24.97 -13.52
CA ALA A 39 21.25 24.90 -14.83
C ALA A 39 21.66 26.15 -15.60
N SER A 40 22.35 25.98 -16.72
CA SER A 40 22.83 27.10 -17.56
C SER A 40 21.70 27.85 -18.27
N GLN A 41 20.46 27.36 -18.16
CA GLN A 41 19.24 27.95 -18.68
C GLN A 41 18.14 27.92 -17.61
N SER A 42 17.34 28.99 -17.52
CA SER A 42 16.15 29.02 -16.67
C SER A 42 15.19 27.91 -17.10
N CYS A 43 14.86 27.01 -16.18
CA CYS A 43 13.92 25.93 -16.40
C CYS A 43 12.74 26.08 -15.44
N VAL A 44 11.53 26.16 -16.00
CA VAL A 44 10.29 26.37 -15.25
C VAL A 44 10.08 25.23 -14.23
N SER A 45 10.30 23.99 -14.65
CA SER A 45 10.21 22.83 -13.75
C SER A 45 11.19 22.93 -12.57
N PHE A 46 12.43 23.36 -12.82
CA PHE A 46 13.44 23.46 -11.77
C PHE A 46 13.12 24.58 -10.79
N GLU A 47 12.69 25.75 -11.27
CA GLU A 47 12.27 26.86 -10.40
C GLU A 47 11.09 26.47 -9.51
N MET A 48 10.07 25.81 -10.07
CA MET A 48 8.93 25.30 -9.30
C MET A 48 9.35 24.25 -8.27
N PHE A 49 10.17 23.27 -8.67
CA PHE A 49 10.69 22.24 -7.77
C PHE A 49 11.55 22.83 -6.65
N ALA A 50 12.47 23.73 -6.99
CA ALA A 50 13.34 24.41 -6.03
C ALA A 50 12.54 25.28 -5.05
N ALA A 51 11.48 25.96 -5.51
CA ALA A 51 10.59 26.71 -4.63
C ALA A 51 9.85 25.80 -3.63
N LEU A 52 9.34 24.65 -4.09
CA LEU A 52 8.71 23.65 -3.22
C LEU A 52 9.71 23.06 -2.22
N HIS A 53 10.90 22.69 -2.69
CA HIS A 53 11.95 22.10 -1.87
C HIS A 53 12.50 23.09 -0.84
N HIS A 54 12.70 24.36 -1.22
CA HIS A 54 13.09 25.41 -0.28
C HIS A 54 12.04 25.60 0.82
N ARG A 55 10.75 25.67 0.45
CA ARG A 55 9.65 25.76 1.44
C ARG A 55 9.66 24.57 2.39
N SER A 56 9.82 23.37 1.86
CA SER A 56 10.00 22.13 2.64
C SER A 56 11.13 22.28 3.66
N MET A 57 12.33 22.70 3.24
CA MET A 57 13.47 22.88 4.15
C MET A 57 13.27 23.96 5.22
N THR A 58 12.47 24.99 4.94
CA THR A 58 12.17 26.06 5.90
C THR A 58 11.00 25.76 6.83
N SER A 59 10.14 24.78 6.47
CA SER A 59 9.03 24.38 7.32
C SER A 59 9.57 23.70 8.57
N GLY A 60 9.00 23.99 9.74
CA GLY A 60 9.36 23.35 11.01
C GLY A 60 8.89 21.90 11.10
N HIS A 61 8.98 21.15 9.99
CA HIS A 61 8.38 19.85 9.84
C HIS A 61 9.07 18.81 10.74
N PRO A 62 8.34 17.78 11.19
CA PRO A 62 8.96 16.67 11.88
C PRO A 62 9.93 15.93 10.96
N SER A 63 11.10 15.54 11.47
CA SER A 63 12.16 14.85 10.69
C SER A 63 11.74 13.49 10.11
N TRP A 64 10.64 12.90 10.59
CA TRP A 64 10.10 11.64 10.11
C TRP A 64 9.10 11.79 8.95
N MET A 65 8.68 13.02 8.63
CA MET A 65 7.73 13.30 7.56
C MET A 65 8.44 13.95 6.39
N MET A 66 8.03 13.63 5.16
CA MET A 66 8.48 14.34 3.96
C MET A 66 8.07 15.81 4.07
N GLY A 67 9.07 16.71 4.05
CA GLY A 67 8.83 18.13 4.27
C GLY A 67 7.91 18.77 3.23
N GLU A 68 7.95 18.33 1.96
CA GLU A 68 7.03 18.81 0.92
C GLU A 68 5.56 18.50 1.26
N ARG A 69 5.29 17.27 1.74
CA ARG A 69 3.95 16.88 2.17
C ARG A 69 3.49 17.68 3.38
N PHE A 70 4.38 17.90 4.35
CA PHE A 70 4.05 18.72 5.51
C PHE A 70 3.74 20.17 5.12
N ALA A 71 4.55 20.77 4.25
CA ALA A 71 4.30 22.10 3.72
C ALA A 71 2.95 22.17 2.98
N ASN A 72 2.62 21.19 2.14
CA ASN A 72 1.31 21.12 1.46
C ASN A 72 0.14 21.09 2.47
N LEU A 73 0.28 20.34 3.56
CA LEU A 73 -0.73 20.27 4.62
C LEU A 73 -0.86 21.59 5.40
N GLU A 74 0.24 22.30 5.66
CA GLU A 74 0.22 23.63 6.26
C GLU A 74 -0.50 24.64 5.34
N GLU A 75 -0.15 24.65 4.06
CA GLU A 75 -0.79 25.51 3.07
C GLU A 75 -2.29 25.18 2.95
N ALA A 76 -2.67 23.89 2.92
CA ALA A 76 -4.07 23.44 2.88
C ALA A 76 -4.85 23.84 4.13
N LEU A 77 -4.25 23.72 5.32
CA LEU A 77 -4.87 24.15 6.57
C LEU A 77 -5.09 25.66 6.59
N GLU A 78 -4.09 26.45 6.18
CA GLU A 78 -4.21 27.90 6.16
C GLU A 78 -5.21 28.38 5.10
N GLY A 79 -5.20 27.78 3.90
CA GLY A 79 -6.18 28.06 2.86
C GLY A 79 -7.61 27.73 3.30
N TYR A 80 -7.81 26.57 3.95
CA TYR A 80 -9.11 26.22 4.52
C TYR A 80 -9.56 27.16 5.64
N ARG A 81 -8.63 27.64 6.48
CA ARG A 81 -8.92 28.61 7.55
C ARG A 81 -9.40 29.95 7.01
N ARG A 82 -8.76 30.45 5.95
CA ARG A 82 -9.08 31.75 5.34
C ARG A 82 -10.34 31.73 4.50
N THR A 83 -10.57 30.64 3.78
CA THR A 83 -11.60 30.60 2.73
C THR A 83 -12.82 29.79 3.12
N GLY A 84 -12.68 28.82 4.02
CA GLY A 84 -13.70 27.81 4.31
C GLY A 84 -13.92 26.78 3.18
N VAL A 85 -13.19 26.88 2.06
CA VAL A 85 -13.32 25.99 0.90
C VAL A 85 -12.30 24.86 1.03
N SER A 86 -12.77 23.62 0.95
CA SER A 86 -11.89 22.44 1.03
C SER A 86 -10.92 22.38 -0.16
N LEU A 87 -9.72 21.87 0.07
CA LEU A 87 -8.65 21.72 -0.94
C LEU A 87 -8.14 23.03 -1.57
N VAL A 88 -8.53 24.20 -1.02
CA VAL A 88 -7.86 25.47 -1.32
C VAL A 88 -6.71 25.63 -0.33
N ALA A 89 -5.51 25.84 -0.86
CA ALA A 89 -4.29 26.09 -0.10
C ALA A 89 -3.89 27.57 -0.19
N TYR A 90 -3.15 28.06 0.81
CA TYR A 90 -2.57 29.40 0.81
C TYR A 90 -1.06 29.32 1.00
N ASP A 91 -0.33 29.81 0.02
CA ASP A 91 1.09 29.53 -0.16
C ASP A 91 2.01 30.63 0.45
N GLY A 92 1.42 31.51 1.25
CA GLY A 92 2.03 32.72 1.78
C GLY A 92 1.74 33.97 0.95
N GLN A 93 1.52 33.82 -0.36
CA GLN A 93 1.33 34.94 -1.29
C GLN A 93 -0.02 34.91 -1.98
N ARG A 94 -0.48 33.72 -2.42
CA ARG A 94 -1.70 33.55 -3.19
C ARG A 94 -2.43 32.26 -2.82
N TYR A 95 -3.68 32.16 -3.27
CA TYR A 95 -4.44 30.93 -3.21
C TYR A 95 -4.00 29.98 -4.33
N VAL A 96 -3.76 28.73 -3.97
CA VAL A 96 -3.30 27.67 -4.87
C VAL A 96 -4.14 26.41 -4.63
N PRO A 97 -4.19 25.45 -5.57
CA PRO A 97 -4.80 24.18 -5.29
C PRO A 97 -3.96 23.42 -4.26
N ALA A 98 -4.60 22.81 -3.26
CA ALA A 98 -3.96 21.79 -2.44
C ALA A 98 -3.62 20.55 -3.29
N SER A 99 -2.72 19.70 -2.77
CA SER A 99 -2.38 18.41 -3.39
C SER A 99 -1.77 18.54 -4.79
N ARG A 100 -0.83 19.49 -4.95
CA ARG A 100 -0.16 19.74 -6.23
C ARG A 100 0.62 18.53 -6.74
N THR A 101 1.23 17.81 -5.81
CA THR A 101 2.16 16.70 -6.07
C THR A 101 1.78 15.41 -5.33
N ASP A 102 0.65 15.42 -4.61
CA ASP A 102 0.22 14.36 -3.70
C ASP A 102 -1.27 14.03 -3.82
N ASP A 103 -1.70 12.99 -3.10
CA ASP A 103 -3.08 12.50 -3.08
C ASP A 103 -4.00 13.41 -2.25
N ALA A 104 -5.13 13.83 -2.83
CA ALA A 104 -5.98 14.87 -2.24
C ALA A 104 -6.68 14.51 -0.93
N GLY A 105 -6.79 13.22 -0.62
CA GLY A 105 -7.49 12.75 0.57
C GLY A 105 -6.89 13.31 1.87
N ILE A 106 -5.58 13.45 1.95
CA ILE A 106 -4.91 13.88 3.17
C ILE A 106 -5.02 15.39 3.42
N ASP A 107 -4.89 16.19 2.36
CA ASP A 107 -5.10 17.63 2.41
C ASP A 107 -6.56 18.00 2.67
N TYR A 108 -7.47 17.04 2.53
CA TYR A 108 -8.85 17.15 2.98
C TYR A 108 -9.04 16.75 4.45
N LEU A 109 -8.62 15.54 4.83
CA LEU A 109 -8.94 14.98 6.15
C LEU A 109 -8.12 15.61 7.28
N ILE A 110 -6.81 15.76 7.11
CA ILE A 110 -5.92 16.18 8.19
C ILE A 110 -6.21 17.63 8.62
N PRO A 111 -6.34 18.62 7.71
CA PRO A 111 -6.72 19.97 8.11
C PRO A 111 -8.08 20.07 8.80
N LYS A 112 -9.06 19.27 8.35
CA LYS A 112 -10.38 19.22 9.00
C LYS A 112 -10.32 18.64 10.40
N MET A 113 -9.50 17.61 10.61
CA MET A 113 -9.31 17.03 11.93
C MET A 113 -8.56 17.99 12.87
N ALA A 114 -7.53 18.69 12.37
CA ALA A 114 -6.81 19.72 13.14
C ALA A 114 -7.77 20.79 13.64
N ARG A 115 -8.60 21.34 12.74
CA ARG A 115 -9.60 22.34 13.11
C ARG A 115 -10.70 21.79 14.03
N GLY A 116 -11.21 20.60 13.73
CA GLY A 116 -12.34 20.01 14.46
C GLY A 116 -11.99 19.58 15.88
N LEU A 117 -10.77 19.10 16.11
CA LEU A 117 -10.29 18.65 17.41
C LEU A 117 -9.45 19.71 18.16
N GLY A 118 -9.14 20.84 17.52
CA GLY A 118 -8.26 21.86 18.08
C GLY A 118 -6.82 21.39 18.25
N LEU A 119 -6.38 20.42 17.44
CA LEU A 119 -5.03 19.88 17.45
C LEU A 119 -4.14 20.66 16.47
N ASP A 120 -2.83 20.70 16.76
CA ASP A 120 -1.86 21.13 15.76
C ASP A 120 -1.78 20.11 14.61
N LEU A 121 -1.12 20.49 13.53
CA LEU A 121 -1.05 19.67 12.32
C LEU A 121 -0.31 18.33 12.58
N VAL A 122 0.77 18.38 13.36
CA VAL A 122 1.57 17.21 13.72
C VAL A 122 0.78 16.24 14.60
N GLY A 123 0.09 16.74 15.63
CA GLY A 123 -0.76 15.95 16.51
C GLY A 123 -1.93 15.33 15.76
N SER A 124 -2.52 16.08 14.83
CA SER A 124 -3.55 15.58 13.92
C SER A 124 -3.03 14.41 13.09
N LEU A 125 -1.91 14.59 12.38
CA LEU A 125 -1.35 13.51 11.56
C LEU A 125 -1.01 12.25 12.37
N LYS A 126 -0.37 12.42 13.54
CA LYS A 126 -0.06 11.30 14.44
C LYS A 126 -1.32 10.58 14.90
N LEU A 127 -2.35 11.32 15.30
CA LEU A 127 -3.63 10.76 15.73
C LEU A 127 -4.30 9.98 14.58
N PHE A 128 -4.31 10.55 13.36
CA PHE A 128 -4.86 9.88 12.18
C PHE A 128 -4.15 8.55 11.91
N LEU A 129 -2.82 8.57 11.81
CA LEU A 129 -2.03 7.35 11.53
C LEU A 129 -2.19 6.30 12.63
N LEU A 130 -2.19 6.72 13.90
CA LEU A 130 -2.40 5.83 15.04
C LEU A 130 -3.79 5.18 15.00
N LEU A 131 -4.84 5.99 14.84
CA LEU A 131 -6.22 5.49 14.78
C LEU A 131 -6.42 4.56 13.57
N LEU A 132 -5.87 4.91 12.41
CA LEU A 132 -5.95 4.10 11.20
C LEU A 132 -5.32 2.71 11.43
N VAL A 133 -4.09 2.66 11.94
CA VAL A 133 -3.36 1.42 12.15
C VAL A 133 -4.01 0.58 13.25
N LEU A 134 -4.36 1.18 14.40
CA LEU A 134 -4.94 0.45 15.53
C LEU A 134 -6.36 -0.05 15.24
N SER A 135 -7.21 0.75 14.60
CA SER A 135 -8.57 0.32 14.24
C SER A 135 -8.54 -0.82 13.23
N SER A 136 -7.64 -0.75 12.24
CA SER A 136 -7.44 -1.81 11.25
C SER A 136 -6.93 -3.09 11.90
N ALA A 137 -5.95 -2.98 12.81
CA ALA A 137 -5.44 -4.12 13.57
C ALA A 137 -6.54 -4.77 14.42
N ALA A 138 -7.32 -3.96 15.15
CA ALA A 138 -8.42 -4.45 15.97
C ALA A 138 -9.48 -5.16 15.12
N ALA A 139 -9.88 -4.58 13.97
CA ALA A 139 -10.81 -5.19 13.04
C ALA A 139 -10.27 -6.51 12.48
N GLY A 140 -9.02 -6.54 12.01
CA GLY A 140 -8.38 -7.72 11.45
C GLY A 140 -8.21 -8.86 12.46
N LEU A 141 -7.68 -8.55 13.65
CA LEU A 141 -7.52 -9.52 14.75
C LEU A 141 -8.87 -10.11 15.16
N SER A 142 -9.91 -9.28 15.29
CA SER A 142 -11.27 -9.76 15.63
C SER A 142 -11.76 -10.79 14.60
N ALA A 143 -11.66 -10.50 13.31
CA ALA A 143 -12.07 -11.44 12.26
C ALA A 143 -11.21 -12.72 12.22
N LEU A 144 -9.89 -12.61 12.41
CA LEU A 144 -9.01 -13.79 12.46
C LEU A 144 -9.34 -14.67 13.66
N PHE A 145 -9.65 -14.10 14.82
CA PHE A 145 -10.02 -14.85 16.03
C PHE A 145 -11.38 -15.53 15.91
N LEU A 146 -12.30 -14.95 15.13
CA LEU A 146 -13.57 -15.57 14.76
C LEU A 146 -13.38 -16.66 13.69
N THR A 147 -12.40 -16.51 12.80
CA THR A 147 -12.10 -17.47 11.74
C THR A 147 -11.43 -18.74 12.28
N PHE A 148 -10.53 -18.58 13.26
CA PHE A 148 -9.74 -19.66 13.86
C PHE A 148 -10.07 -19.84 15.34
N SER A 149 -10.57 -21.03 15.69
CA SER A 149 -10.96 -21.38 17.06
C SER A 149 -9.80 -21.86 17.92
N ASP A 150 -8.78 -22.48 17.31
CA ASP A 150 -7.65 -23.05 18.04
C ASP A 150 -6.71 -21.98 18.62
N TRP A 151 -6.19 -22.23 19.83
CA TRP A 151 -5.36 -21.27 20.55
C TRP A 151 -3.97 -21.09 19.92
N ILE A 152 -3.43 -22.12 19.26
CA ILE A 152 -2.14 -22.07 18.56
C ILE A 152 -2.29 -21.16 17.35
N SER A 153 -3.36 -21.34 16.55
CA SER A 153 -3.68 -20.47 15.42
C SER A 153 -3.84 -19.00 15.86
N ARG A 154 -4.51 -18.73 16.97
CA ARG A 154 -4.64 -17.37 17.53
C ARG A 154 -3.31 -16.78 17.99
N THR A 155 -2.42 -17.60 18.54
CA THR A 155 -1.06 -17.16 18.89
C THR A 155 -0.26 -16.80 17.64
N VAL A 156 -0.31 -17.64 16.59
CA VAL A 156 0.31 -17.33 15.28
C VAL A 156 -0.21 -15.99 14.73
N VAL A 157 -1.54 -15.78 14.76
CA VAL A 157 -2.16 -14.52 14.34
C VAL A 157 -1.56 -13.32 15.08
N ILE A 158 -1.49 -13.35 16.42
CA ILE A 158 -0.95 -12.25 17.21
C ILE A 158 0.53 -12.01 16.87
N LEU A 159 1.31 -13.08 16.83
CA LEU A 159 2.76 -13.01 16.60
C LEU A 159 3.11 -12.47 15.21
N CYS A 160 2.25 -12.64 14.21
CA CYS A 160 2.46 -12.12 12.86
C CYS A 160 1.85 -10.73 12.65
N VAL A 161 0.66 -10.45 13.21
CA VAL A 161 -0.02 -9.16 13.03
C VAL A 161 0.65 -8.04 13.83
N LEU A 162 1.10 -8.28 15.06
CA LEU A 162 1.71 -7.22 15.88
C LEU A 162 2.99 -6.62 15.26
N PRO A 163 3.95 -7.41 14.73
CA PRO A 163 5.09 -6.85 14.01
C PRO A 163 4.69 -6.09 12.75
N LEU A 164 3.67 -6.55 12.02
CA LEU A 164 3.16 -5.84 10.84
C LEU A 164 2.58 -4.47 11.22
N VAL A 165 1.82 -4.41 12.31
CA VAL A 165 1.28 -3.16 12.89
C VAL A 165 2.42 -2.21 13.25
N PHE A 166 3.46 -2.72 13.91
CA PHE A 166 4.65 -1.94 14.25
C PHE A 166 5.37 -1.41 13.01
N ILE A 167 5.66 -2.25 12.02
CA ILE A 167 6.32 -1.84 10.76
C ILE A 167 5.47 -0.79 10.03
N SER A 168 4.15 -0.98 9.99
CA SER A 168 3.23 -0.03 9.36
C SER A 168 3.24 1.32 10.05
N TYR A 169 3.28 1.33 11.39
CA TYR A 169 3.38 2.56 12.17
C TYR A 169 4.75 3.23 12.03
N GLU A 170 5.84 2.46 12.02
CA GLU A 170 7.22 2.96 11.86
C GLU A 170 7.51 3.51 10.47
N ALA A 171 6.70 3.17 9.46
CA ALA A 171 6.74 3.89 8.18
C ALA A 171 6.45 5.38 8.35
N LYS A 172 5.79 5.78 9.46
CA LYS A 172 5.56 7.17 9.92
C LYS A 172 4.95 8.07 8.83
N ASP A 173 4.24 7.46 7.91
CA ASP A 173 3.79 8.13 6.72
C ASP A 173 2.56 7.43 6.12
N LEU A 174 1.96 8.03 5.11
CA LEU A 174 0.72 7.59 4.47
C LEU A 174 0.79 6.21 3.84
N TYR A 175 1.99 5.68 3.63
CA TYR A 175 2.19 4.30 3.22
C TYR A 175 1.52 3.28 4.17
N ALA A 176 1.34 3.63 5.45
CA ALA A 176 0.61 2.82 6.42
C ALA A 176 -0.84 2.50 5.98
N ILE A 177 -1.46 3.33 5.13
CA ILE A 177 -2.80 3.08 4.59
C ILE A 177 -2.86 1.78 3.79
N GLN A 178 -1.80 1.49 3.02
CA GLN A 178 -1.75 0.30 2.17
C GLN A 178 -1.83 -0.99 2.99
N SER A 179 -1.12 -1.07 4.12
CA SER A 179 -1.21 -2.23 5.01
C SER A 179 -2.46 -2.20 5.88
N ALA A 180 -2.87 -1.04 6.37
CA ALA A 180 -4.03 -0.89 7.24
C ALA A 180 -5.31 -1.42 6.58
N VAL A 181 -5.60 -1.02 5.33
CA VAL A 181 -6.79 -1.51 4.61
C VAL A 181 -6.76 -3.03 4.39
N VAL A 182 -5.58 -3.60 4.11
CA VAL A 182 -5.39 -5.04 3.94
C VAL A 182 -5.67 -5.79 5.24
N VAL A 183 -5.04 -5.37 6.35
CA VAL A 183 -5.20 -5.99 7.67
C VAL A 183 -6.63 -5.85 8.18
N GLY A 184 -7.26 -4.68 7.97
CA GLY A 184 -8.61 -4.41 8.45
C GLY A 184 -9.70 -5.15 7.68
N VAL A 185 -9.52 -5.40 6.37
CA VAL A 185 -10.60 -5.89 5.51
C VAL A 185 -10.45 -7.36 5.11
N VAL A 186 -9.27 -7.80 4.70
CA VAL A 186 -9.06 -9.14 4.12
C VAL A 186 -9.50 -10.26 5.07
N PRO A 187 -9.19 -10.21 6.39
CA PRO A 187 -9.70 -11.19 7.34
C PRO A 187 -11.23 -11.26 7.42
N TRP A 188 -11.93 -10.12 7.33
CA TRP A 188 -13.39 -10.09 7.37
C TRP A 188 -14.00 -10.69 6.10
N VAL A 189 -13.40 -10.46 4.94
CA VAL A 189 -13.83 -11.11 3.68
C VAL A 189 -13.76 -12.64 3.84
N LEU A 190 -12.63 -13.16 4.35
CA LEU A 190 -12.44 -14.59 4.58
C LEU A 190 -13.44 -15.15 5.60
N TYR A 191 -13.61 -14.46 6.73
CA TYR A 191 -14.56 -14.86 7.77
C TYR A 191 -16.01 -14.93 7.26
N LEU A 192 -16.47 -13.88 6.57
CA LEU A 192 -17.86 -13.78 6.13
C LEU A 192 -18.15 -14.75 4.99
N VAL A 193 -17.20 -15.02 4.11
CA VAL A 193 -17.40 -16.02 3.04
C VAL A 193 -17.54 -17.42 3.63
N LYS A 194 -16.81 -17.73 4.71
CA LYS A 194 -16.92 -19.02 5.42
C LYS A 194 -18.23 -19.15 6.21
N ASN A 195 -18.73 -18.06 6.81
CA ASN A 195 -19.79 -18.13 7.83
C ASN A 195 -21.11 -17.42 7.49
N SER A 196 -21.18 -16.60 6.44
CA SER A 196 -22.36 -15.76 6.20
C SER A 196 -23.51 -16.55 5.57
N LYS A 197 -24.58 -16.69 6.35
CA LYS A 197 -25.89 -17.16 5.87
C LYS A 197 -26.76 -16.02 5.32
N SER A 198 -26.49 -14.78 5.72
CA SER A 198 -27.33 -13.61 5.38
C SER A 198 -26.94 -13.01 4.04
N ARG A 199 -27.93 -12.87 3.13
CA ARG A 199 -27.70 -12.25 1.82
C ARG A 199 -27.39 -10.76 1.94
N PHE A 200 -28.29 -10.05 2.61
CA PHE A 200 -28.23 -8.61 2.84
C PHE A 200 -26.97 -8.19 3.61
N GLY A 201 -26.58 -8.97 4.63
CA GLY A 201 -25.37 -8.66 5.41
C GLY A 201 -24.09 -8.64 4.57
N MET A 202 -23.98 -9.54 3.58
CA MET A 202 -22.83 -9.57 2.67
C MET A 202 -22.82 -8.39 1.68
N GLU A 203 -24.00 -7.97 1.20
CA GLU A 203 -24.14 -6.81 0.31
C GLU A 203 -23.73 -5.52 0.99
N VAL A 204 -24.25 -5.29 2.20
CA VAL A 204 -23.87 -4.14 3.03
C VAL A 204 -22.39 -4.17 3.36
N PHE A 205 -21.86 -5.34 3.76
CA PHE A 205 -20.43 -5.48 4.03
C PHE A 205 -19.57 -5.13 2.81
N LEU A 206 -19.87 -5.66 1.63
CA LEU A 206 -19.09 -5.37 0.42
C LEU A 206 -19.23 -3.91 -0.04
N LEU A 207 -20.39 -3.29 0.16
CA LEU A 207 -20.56 -1.85 -0.05
C LEU A 207 -19.62 -1.06 0.88
N LEU A 208 -19.55 -1.41 2.16
CA LEU A 208 -18.65 -0.79 3.14
C LEU A 208 -17.17 -1.05 2.81
N VAL A 209 -16.83 -2.26 2.35
CA VAL A 209 -15.48 -2.55 1.84
C VAL A 209 -15.18 -1.66 0.65
N GLY A 210 -16.10 -1.52 -0.30
CA GLY A 210 -15.98 -0.61 -1.43
C GLY A 210 -15.69 0.82 -0.97
N LEU A 211 -16.52 1.34 -0.07
CA LEU A 211 -16.34 2.68 0.52
C LEU A 211 -14.95 2.84 1.15
N GLY A 212 -14.52 1.85 1.95
CA GLY A 212 -13.19 1.82 2.55
C GLY A 212 -12.08 1.84 1.49
N THR A 213 -12.18 1.01 0.45
CA THR A 213 -11.19 0.99 -0.65
C THR A 213 -11.13 2.30 -1.41
N GLY A 214 -12.27 2.94 -1.69
CA GLY A 214 -12.31 4.24 -2.37
C GLY A 214 -11.74 5.36 -1.51
N ILE A 215 -11.99 5.35 -0.19
CA ILE A 215 -11.38 6.32 0.74
C ILE A 215 -9.87 6.10 0.84
N SER A 216 -9.42 4.86 0.97
CA SER A 216 -7.99 4.54 0.98
C SER A 216 -7.31 5.00 -0.30
N ASP A 217 -7.91 4.75 -1.47
CA ASP A 217 -7.38 5.18 -2.78
C ASP A 217 -7.21 6.70 -2.88
N LEU A 218 -8.13 7.48 -2.29
CA LEU A 218 -8.03 8.94 -2.24
C LEU A 218 -6.95 9.44 -1.28
N LEU A 219 -6.70 8.71 -0.19
CA LEU A 219 -5.68 9.06 0.80
C LEU A 219 -4.27 8.66 0.35
N ARG A 220 -4.20 7.56 -0.39
CA ARG A 220 -3.00 7.05 -1.02
C ARG A 220 -3.39 6.28 -2.28
N ALA A 221 -3.00 6.80 -3.43
CA ALA A 221 -3.31 6.23 -4.73
C ALA A 221 -3.04 4.72 -4.77
N SER A 222 -4.04 3.99 -5.25
CA SER A 222 -4.05 2.54 -5.44
C SER A 222 -3.94 1.68 -4.18
N SER A 223 -3.98 2.27 -2.98
CA SER A 223 -3.85 1.51 -1.72
C SER A 223 -5.02 0.55 -1.45
N GLY A 224 -6.24 0.89 -1.91
CA GLY A 224 -7.43 0.06 -1.75
C GLY A 224 -7.64 -1.02 -2.82
N ILE A 225 -6.97 -0.90 -3.98
CA ILE A 225 -7.28 -1.71 -5.16
C ILE A 225 -6.95 -3.20 -4.94
N GLY A 226 -5.84 -3.53 -4.27
CA GLY A 226 -5.49 -4.91 -3.95
C GLY A 226 -6.55 -5.62 -3.11
N VAL A 227 -7.17 -4.91 -2.16
CA VAL A 227 -8.28 -5.42 -1.34
C VAL A 227 -9.53 -5.64 -2.17
N ALA A 228 -9.86 -4.72 -3.08
CA ALA A 228 -10.98 -4.88 -4.01
C ALA A 228 -10.79 -6.08 -4.95
N ILE A 229 -9.57 -6.27 -5.48
CA ILE A 229 -9.21 -7.45 -6.28
C ILE A 229 -9.41 -8.73 -5.47
N PHE A 230 -8.86 -8.79 -4.26
CA PHE A 230 -9.01 -9.95 -3.37
C PHE A 230 -10.49 -10.26 -3.12
N ALA A 231 -11.26 -9.28 -2.67
CA ALA A 231 -12.69 -9.45 -2.36
C ALA A 231 -13.50 -9.86 -3.60
N GLY A 232 -13.22 -9.26 -4.75
CA GLY A 232 -13.84 -9.59 -6.03
C GLY A 232 -13.58 -11.04 -6.43
N CYS A 233 -12.32 -11.50 -6.38
CA CYS A 233 -11.96 -12.89 -6.66
C CYS A 233 -12.71 -13.86 -5.73
N ILE A 234 -12.70 -13.60 -4.43
CA ILE A 234 -13.41 -14.46 -3.47
C ILE A 234 -14.90 -14.51 -3.80
N VAL A 235 -15.58 -13.37 -3.92
CA VAL A 235 -17.02 -13.31 -4.19
C VAL A 235 -17.42 -14.02 -5.49
N LEU A 236 -16.64 -13.84 -6.56
CA LEU A 236 -16.90 -14.41 -7.88
C LEU A 236 -16.73 -15.93 -7.91
N PHE A 237 -15.77 -16.47 -7.15
CA PHE A 237 -15.34 -17.85 -7.32
C PHE A 237 -15.59 -18.76 -6.11
N SER A 238 -15.81 -18.23 -4.91
CA SER A 238 -16.07 -19.03 -3.71
C SER A 238 -17.53 -19.06 -3.28
N SER A 239 -18.37 -18.13 -3.75
CA SER A 239 -19.76 -18.08 -3.27
C SER A 239 -20.61 -19.17 -3.91
N GLY A 240 -21.33 -19.95 -3.09
CA GLY A 240 -22.35 -20.91 -3.56
C GLY A 240 -23.57 -20.26 -4.25
N ARG A 241 -23.53 -18.95 -4.52
CA ARG A 241 -24.61 -18.20 -5.17
C ARG A 241 -24.59 -18.40 -6.69
N LYS A 242 -25.76 -18.23 -7.32
CA LYS A 242 -25.89 -18.08 -8.78
C LYS A 242 -25.10 -16.86 -9.27
N LEU A 243 -24.65 -16.88 -10.53
CA LEU A 243 -23.84 -15.80 -11.13
C LEU A 243 -24.43 -14.40 -10.94
N SER A 244 -25.75 -14.22 -11.10
CA SER A 244 -26.41 -12.92 -10.88
C SER A 244 -26.22 -12.39 -9.46
N GLY A 245 -26.29 -13.26 -8.45
CA GLY A 245 -26.02 -12.89 -7.07
C GLY A 245 -24.56 -12.53 -6.82
N ARG A 246 -23.62 -13.14 -7.55
CA ARG A 246 -22.20 -12.80 -7.49
C ARG A 246 -21.93 -11.44 -8.13
N LEU A 247 -22.52 -11.18 -9.28
CA LEU A 247 -22.44 -9.90 -9.97
C LEU A 247 -23.04 -8.76 -9.14
N LEU A 248 -24.15 -9.01 -8.43
CA LEU A 248 -24.72 -8.03 -7.50
C LEU A 248 -23.75 -7.67 -6.36
N LEU A 249 -23.08 -8.68 -5.77
CA LEU A 249 -22.08 -8.47 -4.72
C LEU A 249 -20.87 -7.68 -5.23
N VAL A 250 -20.38 -7.98 -6.44
CA VAL A 250 -19.31 -7.20 -7.09
C VAL A 250 -19.78 -5.78 -7.40
N ALA A 251 -21.02 -5.61 -7.88
CA ALA A 251 -21.60 -4.30 -8.12
C ALA A 251 -21.67 -3.47 -6.82
N ALA A 252 -22.07 -4.07 -5.69
CA ALA A 252 -22.07 -3.39 -4.39
C ALA A 252 -20.67 -2.91 -3.98
N LEU A 253 -19.65 -3.75 -4.16
CA LEU A 253 -18.24 -3.39 -3.96
C LEU A 253 -17.81 -2.21 -4.84
N LEU A 254 -18.09 -2.26 -6.14
CA LEU A 254 -17.72 -1.22 -7.09
C LEU A 254 -18.45 0.10 -6.85
N VAL A 255 -19.76 0.05 -6.56
CA VAL A 255 -20.56 1.23 -6.18
C VAL A 255 -19.96 1.88 -4.94
N GLY A 256 -19.63 1.08 -3.92
CA GLY A 256 -18.96 1.57 -2.73
C GLY A 256 -17.63 2.28 -3.05
N ALA A 257 -16.80 1.70 -3.91
CA ALA A 257 -15.51 2.30 -4.30
C ALA A 257 -15.65 3.60 -5.12
N VAL A 258 -16.73 3.75 -5.89
CA VAL A 258 -16.98 4.94 -6.72
C VAL A 258 -17.50 6.13 -5.91
N ILE A 259 -18.28 5.90 -4.84
CA ILE A 259 -18.90 6.97 -4.04
C ILE A 259 -17.88 8.01 -3.52
N PRO A 260 -16.76 7.62 -2.86
CA PRO A 260 -15.78 8.59 -2.37
C PRO A 260 -15.16 9.41 -3.50
N ARG A 261 -14.92 8.78 -4.66
CA ARG A 261 -14.38 9.46 -5.84
C ARG A 261 -15.33 10.52 -6.39
N LEU A 262 -16.63 10.20 -6.50
CA LEU A 262 -17.64 11.18 -6.92
C LEU A 262 -17.71 12.37 -5.97
N TYR A 263 -17.62 12.11 -4.66
CA TYR A 263 -17.55 13.17 -3.66
C TYR A 263 -16.31 14.06 -3.84
N PHE A 264 -15.13 13.47 -4.07
CA PHE A 264 -13.91 14.25 -4.31
C PHE A 264 -13.92 15.02 -5.63
N ILE A 265 -14.54 14.50 -6.69
CA ILE A 265 -14.76 15.26 -7.94
C ILE A 265 -15.55 16.53 -7.64
N HIS A 266 -16.60 16.44 -6.82
CA HIS A 266 -17.37 17.61 -6.40
C HIS A 266 -16.53 18.61 -5.57
N LEU A 267 -15.68 18.12 -4.66
CA LEU A 267 -14.77 18.97 -3.88
C LEU A 267 -13.75 19.69 -4.77
N LEU A 268 -13.13 18.97 -5.71
CA LEU A 268 -12.17 19.53 -6.67
C LEU A 268 -12.85 20.59 -7.55
N HIS A 269 -14.06 20.34 -8.03
CA HIS A 269 -14.81 21.34 -8.78
C HIS A 269 -15.11 22.60 -7.95
N SER A 270 -15.45 22.44 -6.67
CA SER A 270 -15.70 23.55 -5.76
C SER A 270 -14.43 24.37 -5.51
N ARG A 271 -13.29 23.70 -5.30
CA ARG A 271 -11.96 24.32 -5.21
C ARG A 271 -11.64 25.12 -6.46
N ASP A 272 -11.74 24.50 -7.64
CA ASP A 272 -11.34 25.13 -8.90
C ASP A 272 -12.22 26.34 -9.20
N THR A 273 -13.52 26.26 -8.93
CA THR A 273 -14.45 27.39 -9.05
C THR A 273 -14.04 28.56 -8.15
N TYR A 274 -13.57 28.28 -6.93
CA TYR A 274 -13.06 29.32 -6.04
C TYR A 274 -11.78 29.95 -6.60
N LEU A 275 -10.83 29.14 -7.06
CA LEU A 275 -9.53 29.59 -7.57
C LEU A 275 -9.68 30.43 -8.85
N TYR A 276 -10.53 30.03 -9.79
CA TYR A 276 -10.81 30.82 -11.00
C TYR A 276 -11.32 32.23 -10.72
N ARG A 277 -12.04 32.43 -9.60
CA ARG A 277 -12.55 33.75 -9.22
C ARG A 277 -11.48 34.65 -8.59
N HIS A 278 -10.43 34.08 -8.03
CA HIS A 278 -9.41 34.81 -7.27
C HIS A 278 -8.05 34.89 -7.97
N ASP A 279 -7.79 34.02 -8.94
CA ASP A 279 -6.59 34.03 -9.78
C ASP A 279 -6.99 33.79 -11.25
N PRO A 280 -7.09 34.85 -12.08
CA PRO A 280 -7.40 34.71 -13.51
C PRO A 280 -6.38 33.86 -14.29
N GLY A 281 -5.17 33.71 -13.77
CA GLY A 281 -4.11 32.87 -14.35
C GLY A 281 -4.14 31.43 -13.87
N TYR A 282 -5.13 31.04 -13.07
CA TYR A 282 -5.23 29.68 -12.52
C TYR A 282 -5.40 28.63 -13.62
N LEU A 283 -4.55 27.60 -13.55
CA LEU A 283 -4.65 26.39 -14.35
C LEU A 283 -4.97 25.19 -13.44
N PRO A 284 -6.01 24.40 -13.75
CA PRO A 284 -6.32 23.19 -13.00
C PRO A 284 -5.14 22.23 -12.97
N THR A 285 -4.84 21.71 -11.78
CA THR A 285 -3.88 20.62 -11.61
C THR A 285 -4.62 19.28 -11.67
N SER A 286 -3.94 18.25 -12.18
CA SER A 286 -4.50 16.89 -12.26
C SER A 286 -4.85 16.30 -10.88
N GLY A 287 -4.25 16.82 -9.80
CA GLY A 287 -4.49 16.35 -8.42
C GLY A 287 -4.11 14.88 -8.22
N THR A 288 -3.18 14.37 -9.04
CA THR A 288 -2.71 12.99 -9.01
C THR A 288 -1.20 12.96 -9.06
N HIS A 289 -0.59 11.98 -8.39
CA HIS A 289 0.84 11.74 -8.48
C HIS A 289 1.32 11.55 -9.93
N PRO A 290 2.48 12.12 -10.31
CA PRO A 290 3.07 11.97 -11.63
C PRO A 290 3.57 10.53 -11.84
N PHE A 291 2.92 9.79 -12.75
CA PHE A 291 3.20 8.36 -12.94
C PHE A 291 4.56 8.11 -13.60
N TRP A 292 4.82 8.77 -14.73
CA TRP A 292 6.06 8.58 -15.48
C TRP A 292 7.26 9.17 -14.76
N HIS A 293 7.06 10.18 -13.91
CA HIS A 293 8.07 10.63 -12.95
C HIS A 293 8.61 9.46 -12.13
N SER A 294 7.74 8.79 -11.36
CA SER A 294 8.14 7.69 -10.47
C SER A 294 8.73 6.50 -11.25
N VAL A 295 8.18 6.18 -12.43
CA VAL A 295 8.71 5.10 -13.28
C VAL A 295 10.11 5.44 -13.79
N TYR A 296 10.33 6.67 -14.26
CA TYR A 296 11.63 7.11 -14.80
C TYR A 296 12.72 7.07 -13.74
N ILE A 297 12.52 7.72 -12.58
CA ILE A 297 13.51 7.68 -11.50
C ILE A 297 13.70 6.27 -10.94
N GLY A 298 12.69 5.40 -11.10
CA GLY A 298 12.74 3.98 -10.77
C GLY A 298 13.82 3.19 -11.50
N PHE A 299 14.32 3.66 -12.65
CA PHE A 299 15.49 3.06 -13.31
C PHE A 299 16.80 3.34 -12.56
N GLY A 300 16.84 4.36 -11.71
CA GLY A 300 17.95 4.64 -10.79
C GLY A 300 18.06 3.68 -9.61
N PHE A 301 17.31 2.57 -9.61
CA PHE A 301 17.44 1.49 -8.62
C PHE A 301 18.78 0.76 -8.72
N LEU A 302 19.27 0.54 -9.95
CA LEU A 302 20.63 0.05 -10.20
C LEU A 302 21.49 1.24 -10.64
N SER A 303 22.77 1.22 -10.28
CA SER A 303 23.72 2.21 -10.80
C SER A 303 23.84 2.04 -12.33
N ASN A 304 23.65 3.13 -13.06
CA ASN A 304 23.60 3.11 -14.53
C ASN A 304 23.91 4.53 -15.09
N PRO A 305 24.26 4.66 -16.38
CA PRO A 305 24.61 5.96 -16.97
C PRO A 305 23.40 6.84 -17.35
N TYR A 306 22.17 6.32 -17.27
CA TYR A 306 20.97 6.99 -17.76
C TYR A 306 20.21 7.76 -16.66
N VAL A 307 20.06 7.15 -15.49
CA VAL A 307 19.34 7.68 -14.33
C VAL A 307 20.25 7.53 -13.12
N SER A 308 20.87 8.64 -12.72
CA SER A 308 21.95 8.63 -11.73
C SER A 308 21.54 8.13 -10.34
N ALA A 309 20.29 8.37 -9.94
CA ALA A 309 19.74 7.90 -8.67
C ALA A 309 18.21 7.94 -8.67
N TYR A 310 17.59 7.20 -7.75
CA TYR A 310 16.17 7.35 -7.38
C TYR A 310 15.97 8.65 -6.57
N LYS A 311 15.98 9.80 -7.25
CA LYS A 311 15.77 11.14 -6.67
C LYS A 311 14.94 12.01 -7.61
N ASP A 312 13.98 12.74 -7.08
CA ASP A 312 13.04 13.56 -7.88
C ASP A 312 13.77 14.62 -8.74
N GLY A 313 14.85 15.19 -8.19
CA GLY A 313 15.71 16.16 -8.91
C GLY A 313 16.31 15.62 -10.21
N VAL A 314 16.54 14.31 -10.32
CA VAL A 314 17.08 13.66 -11.53
C VAL A 314 16.06 13.72 -12.67
N ALA A 315 14.78 13.46 -12.38
CA ALA A 315 13.71 13.61 -13.36
C ALA A 315 13.52 15.07 -13.76
N VAL A 316 13.53 16.00 -12.79
CA VAL A 316 13.44 17.44 -13.07
C VAL A 316 14.57 17.89 -13.99
N GLN A 317 15.82 17.53 -13.69
CA GLN A 317 16.98 17.86 -14.51
C GLN A 317 16.88 17.28 -15.92
N THR A 318 16.41 16.03 -16.04
CA THR A 318 16.18 15.38 -17.35
C THR A 318 15.13 16.12 -18.16
N VAL A 319 14.01 16.53 -17.56
CA VAL A 319 12.98 17.30 -18.27
C VAL A 319 13.53 18.65 -18.68
N CYS A 320 14.24 19.35 -17.79
CA CYS A 320 14.83 20.66 -18.10
C CYS A 320 15.82 20.64 -19.26
N SER A 321 16.57 19.56 -19.45
CA SER A 321 17.50 19.45 -20.58
C SER A 321 16.81 19.20 -21.93
N ILE A 322 15.54 18.77 -21.93
CA ILE A 322 14.77 18.41 -23.12
C ILE A 322 13.69 19.44 -23.44
N SER A 323 12.93 19.87 -22.43
CA SER A 323 11.90 20.91 -22.50
C SER A 323 12.00 21.84 -21.28
N PRO A 324 12.82 22.91 -21.36
CA PRO A 324 12.99 23.88 -20.27
C PRO A 324 11.69 24.60 -19.86
N GLN A 325 10.70 24.65 -20.77
CA GLN A 325 9.43 25.35 -20.56
C GLN A 325 8.34 24.44 -19.95
N ALA A 326 8.57 23.13 -19.89
CA ALA A 326 7.62 22.22 -19.25
C ALA A 326 7.51 22.59 -17.76
N GLY A 327 6.29 22.83 -17.28
CA GLY A 327 6.03 23.04 -15.85
C GLY A 327 6.20 21.74 -15.06
N TYR A 328 6.64 21.83 -13.80
CA TYR A 328 6.82 20.65 -12.96
C TYR A 328 5.48 19.90 -12.83
N VAL A 329 5.52 18.57 -12.98
CA VAL A 329 4.36 17.65 -12.96
C VAL A 329 3.24 17.97 -13.98
N SER A 330 3.53 18.79 -14.99
CA SER A 330 2.60 19.06 -16.10
C SER A 330 2.41 17.86 -17.04
N ALA A 331 1.41 17.91 -17.91
CA ALA A 331 1.21 16.91 -18.95
C ALA A 331 2.42 16.82 -19.91
N GLU A 332 3.07 17.95 -20.20
CA GLU A 332 4.28 17.98 -21.03
C GLU A 332 5.46 17.31 -20.32
N TYR A 333 5.64 17.61 -19.03
CA TYR A 333 6.65 16.98 -18.17
C TYR A 333 6.51 15.44 -18.18
N GLU A 334 5.30 14.93 -17.92
CA GLU A 334 4.99 13.50 -17.95
C GLU A 334 5.21 12.90 -19.35
N ALA A 335 4.87 13.62 -20.42
CA ALA A 335 5.10 13.16 -21.79
C ALA A 335 6.59 13.07 -22.13
N VAL A 336 7.42 14.01 -21.65
CA VAL A 336 8.89 13.95 -21.79
C VAL A 336 9.43 12.70 -21.12
N LEU A 337 9.09 12.48 -19.84
CA LEU A 337 9.58 11.32 -19.08
C LEU A 337 9.07 9.99 -19.65
N LYS A 338 7.81 9.93 -20.09
CA LYS A 338 7.27 8.78 -20.82
C LYS A 338 8.14 8.43 -22.03
N ARG A 339 8.49 9.43 -22.86
CA ARG A 339 9.38 9.20 -24.02
C ARG A 339 10.75 8.70 -23.60
N GLN A 340 11.31 9.22 -22.50
CA GLN A 340 12.59 8.76 -21.97
C GLN A 340 12.54 7.32 -21.50
N VAL A 341 11.49 6.92 -20.77
CA VAL A 341 11.30 5.51 -20.36
C VAL A 341 11.22 4.59 -21.58
N TRP A 342 10.41 4.93 -22.59
CA TRP A 342 10.33 4.13 -23.82
C TRP A 342 11.60 4.15 -24.66
N ARG A 343 12.44 5.18 -24.53
CA ARG A 343 13.76 5.22 -25.14
C ARG A 343 14.68 4.21 -24.48
N LEU A 344 14.79 4.24 -23.14
CA LEU A 344 15.62 3.31 -22.37
C LEU A 344 15.24 1.84 -22.63
N ILE A 345 13.95 1.51 -22.61
CA ILE A 345 13.46 0.15 -22.87
C ILE A 345 13.88 -0.35 -24.28
N ARG A 346 13.94 0.54 -25.27
CA ARG A 346 14.27 0.18 -26.66
C ARG A 346 15.77 0.16 -26.94
N GLU A 347 16.51 1.10 -26.36
CA GLU A 347 17.95 1.26 -26.62
C GLU A 347 18.80 0.29 -25.79
N ASP A 348 18.36 -0.08 -24.58
CA ASP A 348 19.10 -0.98 -23.68
C ASP A 348 18.15 -1.99 -23.00
N PRO A 349 17.66 -3.00 -23.73
CA PRO A 349 16.75 -4.01 -23.18
C PRO A 349 17.44 -4.89 -22.13
N GLU A 350 18.76 -5.08 -22.21
CA GLU A 350 19.52 -5.85 -21.23
C GLU A 350 19.47 -5.16 -19.86
N PHE A 351 19.78 -3.87 -19.80
CA PHE A 351 19.65 -3.08 -18.58
C PHE A 351 18.23 -3.12 -18.00
N MET A 352 17.21 -3.06 -18.86
CA MET A 352 15.81 -3.19 -18.45
C MET A 352 15.55 -4.55 -17.77
N PHE A 353 15.97 -5.66 -18.37
CA PHE A 353 15.80 -6.99 -17.78
C PHE A 353 16.59 -7.17 -16.48
N GLN A 354 17.82 -6.65 -16.41
CA GLN A 354 18.64 -6.68 -15.18
C GLN A 354 17.94 -5.90 -14.05
N THR A 355 17.43 -4.71 -14.36
CA THR A 355 16.69 -3.88 -13.39
C THR A 355 15.43 -4.57 -12.91
N LEU A 356 14.61 -5.12 -13.82
CA LEU A 356 13.42 -5.88 -13.46
C LEU A 356 13.76 -7.12 -12.62
N GLY A 357 14.79 -7.88 -13.02
CA GLY A 357 15.26 -9.05 -12.29
C GLY A 357 15.70 -8.71 -10.86
N ALA A 358 16.46 -7.64 -10.68
CA ALA A 358 16.89 -7.17 -9.37
C ALA A 358 15.69 -6.73 -8.49
N LYS A 359 14.73 -5.99 -9.07
CA LYS A 359 13.51 -5.58 -8.35
C LYS A 359 12.64 -6.77 -7.96
N LEU A 360 12.44 -7.72 -8.87
CA LEU A 360 11.71 -8.97 -8.61
C LEU A 360 12.41 -9.82 -7.54
N GLY A 361 13.74 -9.83 -7.51
CA GLY A 361 14.51 -10.49 -6.46
C GLY A 361 14.21 -9.94 -5.07
N VAL A 362 14.18 -8.61 -4.91
CA VAL A 362 13.82 -7.96 -3.63
C VAL A 362 12.36 -8.23 -3.24
N ILE A 363 11.43 -8.15 -4.19
CA ILE A 363 10.00 -8.45 -3.97
C ILE A 363 9.79 -9.92 -3.57
N GLY A 364 10.52 -10.84 -4.23
CA GLY A 364 10.53 -12.26 -3.89
C GLY A 364 11.12 -12.51 -2.49
N LEU A 365 12.18 -11.80 -2.11
CA LEU A 365 12.72 -11.85 -0.76
C LEU A 365 11.69 -11.38 0.28
N PHE A 366 10.96 -10.30 0.01
CA PHE A 366 9.86 -9.88 0.89
C PHE A 366 8.76 -10.95 0.99
N LEU A 367 8.42 -11.65 -0.10
CA LEU A 367 7.44 -12.75 -0.02
C LEU A 367 7.94 -13.88 0.89
N ILE A 368 9.17 -14.34 0.67
CA ILE A 368 9.78 -15.43 1.46
C ILE A 368 9.85 -15.03 2.93
N LEU A 369 10.28 -13.79 3.21
CA LEU A 369 10.34 -13.26 4.55
C LEU A 369 8.93 -13.22 5.16
N PHE A 370 8.01 -12.46 4.58
CA PHE A 370 6.71 -12.15 5.21
C PHE A 370 5.66 -13.27 5.17
N ALA A 371 5.73 -14.19 4.21
CA ALA A 371 4.89 -15.39 4.23
C ALA A 371 5.53 -16.56 5.02
N HIS A 372 6.86 -16.61 5.12
CA HIS A 372 7.67 -17.57 5.90
C HIS A 372 7.14 -19.02 5.83
N LEU A 373 6.80 -19.63 6.98
CA LEU A 373 6.26 -21.00 7.09
C LEU A 373 4.93 -21.18 6.35
N GLY A 374 4.22 -20.11 6.03
CA GLY A 374 2.98 -20.21 5.29
C GLY A 374 3.16 -20.64 3.83
N LEU A 375 4.32 -20.37 3.20
CA LEU A 375 4.61 -20.89 1.85
C LEU A 375 4.66 -22.43 1.82
N PRO A 376 5.50 -23.11 2.63
CA PRO A 376 5.48 -24.57 2.67
C PRO A 376 4.16 -25.14 3.22
N SER A 377 3.51 -24.47 4.19
CA SER A 377 2.17 -24.87 4.63
C SER A 377 1.15 -24.85 3.50
N ALA A 378 1.16 -23.83 2.65
CA ALA A 378 0.26 -23.74 1.49
C ALA A 378 0.54 -24.84 0.45
N PHE A 379 1.79 -25.23 0.28
CA PHE A 379 2.18 -26.30 -0.64
C PHE A 379 1.70 -27.67 -0.17
N TRP A 380 1.88 -28.00 1.12
CA TRP A 380 1.49 -29.31 1.66
C TRP A 380 0.01 -29.40 2.02
N TYR A 381 -0.61 -28.28 2.39
CA TYR A 381 -2.01 -28.18 2.77
C TYR A 381 -2.71 -27.17 1.86
N PRO A 382 -3.02 -27.57 0.60
CA PRO A 382 -3.59 -26.66 -0.37
C PRO A 382 -4.93 -26.11 0.11
N LYS A 383 -5.11 -24.81 -0.09
CA LYS A 383 -6.34 -24.08 0.21
C LYS A 383 -7.32 -24.22 -0.94
N ALA A 384 -8.56 -23.75 -0.74
CA ALA A 384 -9.49 -23.61 -1.85
C ALA A 384 -8.90 -22.65 -2.91
N TRP A 385 -8.93 -23.05 -4.19
CA TRP A 385 -8.34 -22.28 -5.28
C TRP A 385 -8.83 -20.82 -5.39
N PRO A 386 -10.08 -20.43 -5.02
CA PRO A 386 -10.48 -19.03 -5.04
C PRO A 386 -9.70 -18.17 -4.05
N VAL A 387 -9.31 -18.77 -2.90
CA VAL A 387 -8.50 -18.10 -1.88
C VAL A 387 -7.09 -17.88 -2.40
N GLU A 388 -6.49 -18.90 -3.04
CA GLU A 388 -5.19 -18.78 -3.71
C GLU A 388 -5.24 -17.68 -4.78
N LEU A 389 -6.20 -17.74 -5.70
CA LEU A 389 -6.35 -16.75 -6.76
C LEU A 389 -6.49 -15.32 -6.19
N GLY A 390 -7.34 -15.14 -5.17
CA GLY A 390 -7.52 -13.85 -4.52
C GLY A 390 -6.22 -13.29 -3.95
N PHE A 391 -5.48 -14.10 -3.19
CA PHE A 391 -4.19 -13.68 -2.62
C PHE A 391 -3.14 -13.37 -3.70
N TRP A 392 -2.97 -14.26 -4.69
CA TRP A 392 -1.96 -14.08 -5.73
C TRP A 392 -2.26 -12.92 -6.68
N CYS A 393 -3.52 -12.67 -7.02
CA CYS A 393 -3.90 -11.48 -7.78
C CYS A 393 -3.64 -10.19 -7.00
N ALA A 394 -3.97 -10.17 -5.70
CA ALA A 394 -3.75 -9.00 -4.86
C ALA A 394 -2.25 -8.74 -4.59
N LEU A 395 -1.46 -9.79 -4.36
CA LEU A 395 0.00 -9.73 -4.28
C LEU A 395 0.60 -9.23 -5.60
N GLY A 396 0.18 -9.79 -6.73
CA GLY A 396 0.63 -9.37 -8.06
C GLY A 396 0.36 -7.89 -8.33
N PHE A 397 -0.83 -7.40 -7.99
CA PHE A 397 -1.15 -5.99 -8.10
C PHE A 397 -0.26 -5.10 -7.21
N ASN A 398 -0.11 -5.44 -5.93
CA ASN A 398 0.72 -4.65 -5.01
C ASN A 398 2.22 -4.74 -5.33
N ALA A 399 2.68 -5.79 -6.01
CA ALA A 399 4.06 -5.90 -6.49
C ALA A 399 4.36 -4.88 -7.60
N LEU A 400 3.35 -4.40 -8.33
CA LEU A 400 3.55 -3.43 -9.43
C LEU A 400 4.23 -2.15 -8.94
N PHE A 401 3.97 -1.69 -7.71
CA PHE A 401 4.65 -0.50 -7.17
C PHE A 401 6.17 -0.73 -7.06
N GLY A 402 6.59 -1.89 -6.58
CA GLY A 402 8.01 -2.25 -6.49
C GLY A 402 8.65 -2.48 -7.85
N ILE A 403 7.93 -3.10 -8.78
CA ILE A 403 8.41 -3.39 -10.14
C ILE A 403 8.59 -2.10 -10.95
N LEU A 404 7.55 -1.25 -10.97
CA LEU A 404 7.52 -0.05 -11.80
C LEU A 404 8.34 1.10 -11.20
N VAL A 405 8.30 1.26 -9.87
CA VAL A 405 8.93 2.39 -9.18
C VAL A 405 10.21 1.91 -8.48
N VAL A 406 10.12 1.46 -7.23
CA VAL A 406 11.26 0.98 -6.46
C VAL A 406 10.80 -0.01 -5.39
N PRO A 407 11.49 -1.15 -5.18
CA PRO A 407 11.09 -2.16 -4.20
C PRO A 407 11.52 -1.76 -2.78
N HIS A 408 11.13 -0.56 -2.34
CA HIS A 408 11.39 -0.04 -1.00
C HIS A 408 10.19 -0.33 -0.09
N TYR A 409 10.43 -0.71 1.16
CA TYR A 409 9.39 -1.31 2.01
C TYR A 409 8.13 -0.45 2.22
N PRO A 410 8.16 0.90 2.34
CA PRO A 410 6.96 1.71 2.47
C PRO A 410 6.05 1.61 1.24
N TYR A 411 6.64 1.56 0.03
CA TYR A 411 5.86 1.40 -1.21
C TYR A 411 5.26 0.00 -1.37
N LEU A 412 5.77 -0.98 -0.61
CA LEU A 412 5.35 -2.37 -0.64
C LEU A 412 4.61 -2.79 0.64
N LEU A 413 4.14 -1.86 1.48
CA LEU A 413 3.42 -2.22 2.70
C LEU A 413 2.13 -3.00 2.43
N GLY A 414 1.40 -2.68 1.36
CA GLY A 414 0.24 -3.48 0.94
C GLY A 414 0.65 -4.91 0.55
N TYR A 415 1.74 -5.06 -0.20
CA TYR A 415 2.30 -6.37 -0.59
C TYR A 415 2.74 -7.18 0.63
N ILE A 416 3.49 -6.56 1.54
CA ILE A 416 3.97 -7.16 2.79
C ILE A 416 2.77 -7.61 3.64
N ALA A 417 1.73 -6.78 3.78
CA ALA A 417 0.53 -7.14 4.53
C ALA A 417 -0.19 -8.35 3.92
N PHE A 418 -0.33 -8.41 2.59
CA PHE A 418 -0.90 -9.58 1.93
C PHE A 418 -0.04 -10.84 2.12
N ALA A 419 1.29 -10.72 2.07
CA ALA A 419 2.20 -11.84 2.30
C ALA A 419 2.08 -12.38 3.73
N VAL A 420 2.02 -11.49 4.73
CA VAL A 420 1.77 -11.87 6.14
C VAL A 420 0.43 -12.57 6.30
N LEU A 421 -0.66 -12.00 5.76
CA LEU A 421 -1.99 -12.61 5.88
C LEU A 421 -2.09 -13.95 5.15
N TYR A 422 -1.46 -14.07 3.98
CA TYR A 422 -1.33 -15.33 3.26
C TYR A 422 -0.58 -16.36 4.11
N GLY A 423 0.49 -15.92 4.77
CA GLY A 423 1.29 -16.72 5.69
C GLY A 423 0.46 -17.26 6.85
N ILE A 424 -0.20 -16.35 7.58
CA ILE A 424 -1.10 -16.66 8.71
C ILE A 424 -2.16 -17.66 8.29
N TYR A 425 -2.89 -17.36 7.21
CA TYR A 425 -4.01 -18.19 6.78
C TYR A 425 -3.56 -19.58 6.36
N SER A 426 -2.40 -19.71 5.70
CA SER A 426 -1.85 -21.01 5.29
C SER A 426 -1.38 -21.85 6.47
N ILE A 427 -0.72 -21.26 7.47
CA ILE A 427 -0.30 -21.97 8.69
C ILE A 427 -1.52 -22.44 9.48
N CYS A 428 -2.50 -21.57 9.69
CA CYS A 428 -3.69 -21.90 10.47
C CYS A 428 -4.54 -22.96 9.74
N HIS A 429 -4.65 -22.90 8.41
CA HIS A 429 -5.31 -23.94 7.61
C HIS A 429 -4.61 -25.30 7.76
N ALA A 430 -3.28 -25.35 7.75
CA ALA A 430 -2.54 -26.58 7.99
C ALA A 430 -2.76 -27.15 9.41
N ILE A 431 -2.89 -26.28 10.42
CA ILE A 431 -3.26 -26.66 11.79
C ILE A 431 -4.65 -27.29 11.82
N ASP A 432 -5.63 -26.66 11.18
CA ASP A 432 -7.01 -27.15 11.09
C ASP A 432 -7.09 -28.51 10.36
N CYS A 433 -6.24 -28.74 9.35
CA CYS A 433 -6.09 -30.03 8.67
C CYS A 433 -5.35 -31.11 9.49
N GLY A 434 -4.94 -30.81 10.73
CA GLY A 434 -4.42 -31.81 11.65
C GLY A 434 -2.92 -32.10 11.54
N ILE A 435 -2.10 -31.19 10.99
CA ILE A 435 -0.62 -31.33 10.97
C ILE A 435 -0.04 -31.64 12.36
N LEU A 436 -0.64 -31.09 13.41
CA LEU A 436 -0.19 -31.35 14.78
C LEU A 436 -0.52 -32.78 15.21
N ARG A 437 -1.70 -33.31 14.84
CA ARG A 437 -2.07 -34.69 15.18
C ARG A 437 -1.14 -35.70 14.49
N SER A 438 -0.80 -35.48 13.23
CA SER A 438 0.13 -36.36 12.50
C SER A 438 1.54 -36.31 13.09
N LEU A 439 2.03 -35.13 13.48
CA LEU A 439 3.35 -35.00 14.13
C LEU A 439 3.39 -35.63 15.52
N TRP A 440 2.31 -35.49 16.31
CA TRP A 440 2.19 -36.16 17.61
C TRP A 440 2.15 -37.67 17.47
N GLN A 441 1.34 -38.19 16.54
CA GLN A 441 1.29 -39.63 16.25
C GLN A 441 2.64 -40.17 15.74
N ALA A 442 3.37 -39.42 14.92
CA ALA A 442 4.71 -39.82 14.47
C ALA A 442 5.73 -39.84 15.62
N ARG A 443 5.61 -38.92 16.59
CA ARG A 443 6.49 -38.87 17.77
C ARG A 443 6.21 -40.01 18.74
N ASP A 444 4.95 -40.32 18.99
CA ASP A 444 4.54 -41.39 19.90
C ASP A 444 4.61 -42.78 19.20
N GLY A 445 4.72 -42.77 17.87
CA GLY A 445 4.69 -43.91 16.96
C GLY A 445 6.04 -44.56 16.63
N GLU A 446 7.04 -44.46 17.52
CA GLU A 446 8.18 -45.38 17.55
C GLU A 446 7.79 -46.81 18.03
N SER A 447 6.49 -47.13 18.03
CA SER A 447 5.94 -48.48 18.23
C SER A 447 5.46 -49.10 16.90
N LYS A 448 6.46 -49.42 16.05
CA LYS A 448 6.55 -50.57 15.14
C LYS A 448 5.67 -50.76 13.89
N ASN A 449 4.64 -49.97 13.54
CA ASN A 449 3.80 -50.34 12.36
C ASN A 449 3.36 -49.21 11.38
N ALA A 450 3.94 -48.01 11.40
CA ALA A 450 3.46 -46.90 10.56
C ALA A 450 4.21 -46.77 9.20
N THR A 451 3.79 -47.51 8.17
CA THR A 451 4.25 -47.33 6.76
C THR A 451 3.12 -47.11 5.76
N ARG A 452 1.94 -46.60 6.17
CA ARG A 452 0.94 -46.11 5.21
C ARG A 452 0.52 -44.68 5.55
N LEU A 453 1.01 -43.73 4.75
CA LEU A 453 0.36 -42.43 4.62
C LEU A 453 -1.08 -42.67 4.11
N PRO A 454 -2.08 -41.93 4.60
CA PRO A 454 -3.46 -42.06 4.14
C PRO A 454 -3.52 -41.80 2.63
N GLU A 455 -4.16 -42.71 1.89
CA GLU A 455 -4.38 -42.57 0.45
C GLU A 455 -5.23 -41.32 0.16
N ARG A 456 -4.92 -40.67 -0.95
CA ARG A 456 -5.48 -39.38 -1.40
C ARG A 456 -7.02 -39.37 -1.48
N ASP A 457 -7.65 -40.53 -1.52
CA ASP A 457 -9.09 -40.71 -1.71
C ASP A 457 -9.89 -40.38 -0.43
N GLU A 458 -9.33 -40.61 0.76
CA GLU A 458 -10.01 -40.26 2.04
C GLU A 458 -10.15 -38.75 2.23
N TYR A 459 -9.19 -37.96 1.73
CA TYR A 459 -9.27 -36.50 1.73
C TYR A 459 -10.36 -35.98 0.79
N SER A 460 -10.67 -36.73 -0.27
CA SER A 460 -11.67 -36.34 -1.27
C SER A 460 -13.08 -36.42 -0.70
N GLU A 461 -13.37 -37.44 0.12
CA GLU A 461 -14.65 -37.58 0.83
C GLU A 461 -14.83 -36.52 1.92
N LEU A 462 -13.76 -36.18 2.66
CA LEU A 462 -13.83 -35.12 3.67
C LEU A 462 -14.13 -33.75 3.03
N ILE A 463 -13.52 -33.47 1.87
CA ILE A 463 -13.78 -32.24 1.09
C ILE A 463 -15.20 -32.24 0.49
N GLN A 464 -15.72 -33.40 0.07
CA GLN A 464 -17.11 -33.50 -0.39
C GLN A 464 -18.12 -33.28 0.74
N SER A 465 -17.83 -33.70 1.97
CA SER A 465 -18.73 -33.47 3.12
C SER A 465 -18.79 -32.01 3.59
N GLN A 466 -17.79 -31.20 3.23
CA GLN A 466 -17.72 -29.77 3.57
C GLN A 466 -18.24 -28.84 2.46
N ARG A 467 -18.61 -29.37 1.30
CA ARG A 467 -19.34 -28.64 0.25
C ARG A 467 -20.84 -28.80 0.46
#